data_AF-A0A917B774-F1
#
_entry.id   AF-A0A917B774-F1
#
_cell.length_a   1.000
_cell.length_b   1.000
_cell.length_c   1.000
_cell.angle_alpha   90.00
_cell.angle_beta   90.00
_cell.angle_gamma   90.00
#
_symmetry.space_group_name_H-M   'P 1'
#
loop_
_entity.id
_entity.type
_entity.pdbx_description
1 polymer ?
#
loop_
_entity_poly.entity_id
_entity_poly.type
_entity_poly.pdbx_seq_one_letter_code
_entity_poly.pdbx_strand_id
1 'polypeptide(L)'
;MRRIFSIVSVISTLLGLSMIISISNSGNLYETLTFETKGTAFIVFFNLYNFLGFLFACLAERNKYRILLFICSIAMLLVSLILTFVGVYGFQEP
;
A
#
# COMPACT_ATOMS: atom_id res chain seq x y z
N MET A 1 -22.46 9.49 4.25
CA MET A 1 -21.25 8.74 4.68
C MET A 1 -20.60 7.92 3.57
N ARG A 2 -21.34 7.17 2.73
CA ARG A 2 -20.74 6.28 1.69
C ARG A 2 -19.85 6.98 0.65
N ARG A 3 -20.14 8.25 0.31
CA ARG A 3 -19.26 9.09 -0.54
C ARG A 3 -17.92 9.42 0.11
N ILE A 4 -17.93 9.69 1.42
CA ILE A 4 -16.73 10.03 2.18
C ILE A 4 -15.78 8.83 2.20
N PHE A 5 -16.30 7.61 2.40
CA PHE A 5 -15.47 6.40 2.32
C PHE A 5 -14.85 6.19 0.95
N SER A 6 -15.55 6.51 -0.13
CA SER A 6 -14.97 6.44 -1.48
C SER A 6 -13.82 7.44 -1.65
N ILE A 7 -13.97 8.67 -1.13
CA ILE A 7 -12.92 9.70 -1.19
C ILE A 7 -11.70 9.28 -0.34
N VAL A 8 -11.93 8.80 0.88
CA VAL A 8 -10.84 8.33 1.75
C VAL A 8 -10.12 7.13 1.14
N SER A 9 -10.85 6.19 0.53
CA SER A 9 -10.25 5.06 -0.21
C SER A 9 -9.35 5.54 -1.33
N VAL A 10 -9.78 6.52 -2.14
CA VAL A 10 -8.98 7.12 -3.20
C VAL A 10 -7.71 7.78 -2.64
N ILE A 11 -7.82 8.54 -1.54
CA ILE A 11 -6.67 9.19 -0.91
C ILE A 11 -5.68 8.13 -0.40
N SER A 12 -6.17 7.09 0.27
CA SER A 12 -5.32 6.01 0.78
C SER A 12 -4.63 5.23 -0.34
N THR A 13 -5.31 4.94 -1.46
CA THR A 13 -4.68 4.27 -2.60
C THR A 13 -3.68 5.16 -3.33
N LEU A 14 -3.94 6.46 -3.46
CA LEU A 14 -2.99 7.44 -3.99
C LEU A 14 -1.72 7.54 -3.14
N LEU A 15 -1.88 7.60 -1.81
CA LEU A 15 -0.75 7.60 -0.87
C LEU A 15 0.07 6.32 -1.00
N GLY A 16 -0.58 5.15 -1.01
CA GLY A 16 0.10 3.89 -1.27
C GLY A 16 0.88 3.91 -2.59
N LEU A 17 0.27 4.40 -3.67
CA LEU A 17 0.90 4.43 -4.99
C LEU A 17 2.10 5.37 -5.03
N SER A 18 2.00 6.55 -4.40
CA SER A 18 3.13 7.47 -4.27
C SER A 18 4.31 6.88 -3.52
N MET A 19 4.06 6.05 -2.50
CA MET A 19 5.11 5.35 -1.76
C MET A 19 5.79 4.29 -2.64
N ILE A 20 5.03 3.52 -3.43
CA ILE A 20 5.61 2.55 -4.38
C ILE A 20 6.49 3.26 -5.40
N ILE A 21 6.01 4.37 -5.97
CA ILE A 21 6.78 5.16 -6.95
C ILE A 21 8.03 5.73 -6.30
N SER A 22 7.94 6.25 -5.07
CA SER A 22 9.09 6.77 -4.33
C SER A 22 10.15 5.68 -4.10
N ILE A 23 9.74 4.46 -3.74
CA ILE A 23 10.63 3.30 -3.58
C ILE A 23 11.29 2.95 -4.92
N SER A 24 10.52 2.97 -6.01
CA SER A 24 11.04 2.66 -7.35
C SER A 24 11.99 3.72 -7.90
N ASN A 25 11.80 5.00 -7.54
CA ASN A 25 12.59 6.12 -8.07
C ASN A 25 13.86 6.43 -7.27
N SER A 26 13.91 6.13 -5.96
CA SER A 26 15.06 6.49 -5.14
C SER A 26 16.29 5.61 -5.37
N GLY A 27 16.19 4.51 -6.13
CA GLY A 27 17.28 3.54 -6.34
C GLY A 27 17.70 2.75 -5.09
N ASN A 28 17.44 3.29 -3.89
CA ASN A 28 17.63 2.66 -2.58
C ASN A 28 16.43 1.77 -2.20
N LEU A 29 15.95 1.01 -3.18
CA LEU A 29 15.05 -0.13 -2.98
C LEU A 29 15.67 -1.09 -1.96
N TYR A 30 16.99 -1.25 -2.01
CA TYR A 30 17.77 -2.04 -1.06
C TYR A 30 17.62 -1.50 0.38
N GLU A 31 18.09 -0.31 0.74
CA GLU A 31 17.98 0.22 2.13
C GLU A 31 16.56 0.25 2.69
N THR A 32 15.57 0.50 1.83
CA THR A 32 14.15 0.56 2.22
C THR A 32 13.56 -0.84 2.44
N LEU A 33 14.00 -1.84 1.65
CA LEU A 33 13.58 -3.23 1.78
C LEU A 33 14.42 -4.02 2.79
N THR A 34 15.70 -3.71 2.98
CA THR A 34 16.64 -4.40 3.87
C THR A 34 16.54 -3.95 5.31
N PHE A 35 15.62 -3.03 5.62
CA PHE A 35 15.40 -2.51 6.97
C PHE A 35 16.69 -2.00 7.61
N GLU A 36 17.45 -1.12 6.95
CA GLU A 36 18.34 -0.29 7.75
C GLU A 36 17.52 0.33 8.88
N THR A 37 17.97 0.10 10.13
CA THR A 37 17.33 0.19 11.47
C THR A 37 16.19 1.21 11.73
N LYS A 38 15.85 2.08 10.78
CA LYS A 38 14.72 3.01 10.74
C LYS A 38 13.54 2.56 9.84
N GLY A 39 13.69 1.49 9.03
CA GLY A 39 12.79 1.12 7.91
C GLY A 39 11.58 0.20 8.19
N THR A 40 11.47 -0.43 9.37
CA THR A 40 10.36 -1.37 9.66
C THR A 40 9.02 -0.67 9.84
N ALA A 41 9.03 0.52 10.46
CA ALA A 41 7.84 1.34 10.65
C ALA A 41 7.23 1.75 9.30
N PHE A 42 8.06 2.03 8.30
CA PHE A 42 7.62 2.39 6.96
C PHE A 42 6.78 1.28 6.31
N ILE A 43 7.24 0.02 6.38
CA ILE A 43 6.52 -1.13 5.83
C ILE A 43 5.21 -1.39 6.60
N VAL A 44 5.20 -1.19 7.91
CA VAL A 44 3.96 -1.29 8.71
C VAL A 44 2.96 -0.21 8.31
N PHE A 45 3.38 1.06 8.20
CA PHE A 45 2.51 2.14 7.76
C PHE A 45 2.01 1.94 6.33
N PHE A 46 2.87 1.46 5.44
CA PHE A 46 2.53 1.17 4.05
C PHE A 46 1.43 0.09 3.94
N ASN A 47 1.57 -1.02 4.67
CA ASN A 47 0.53 -2.04 4.76
C ASN A 47 -0.77 -1.50 5.39
N LEU A 48 -0.65 -0.66 6.43
CA LEU A 48 -1.80 -0.07 7.11
C LEU A 48 -2.60 0.83 6.18
N TYR A 49 -1.94 1.69 5.39
CA TYR A 49 -2.61 2.56 4.42
C TYR A 49 -3.30 1.77 3.31
N ASN A 50 -2.66 0.73 2.78
CA ASN A 50 -3.27 -0.13 1.77
C ASN A 50 -4.48 -0.91 2.33
N PHE A 51 -4.39 -1.38 3.58
CA PHE A 51 -5.50 -2.04 4.26
C PHE A 51 -6.67 -1.09 4.55
N LEU A 52 -6.39 0.13 5.00
CA LEU A 52 -7.41 1.19 5.16
C LEU A 52 -8.08 1.52 3.82
N GLY A 53 -7.29 1.66 2.75
CA GLY A 53 -7.80 1.89 1.39
C GLY A 53 -8.77 0.79 0.94
N PHE A 54 -8.45 -0.47 1.25
CA PHE A 54 -9.30 -1.63 0.99
C PHE A 54 -10.58 -1.64 1.84
N LEU A 55 -10.48 -1.40 3.16
CA LEU A 55 -11.65 -1.32 4.05
C LEU A 55 -12.63 -0.23 3.60
N PHE A 56 -12.10 0.93 3.21
CA PHE A 56 -12.93 2.02 2.72
C PHE A 56 -13.49 1.75 1.32
N ALA A 57 -12.78 1.02 0.45
CA ALA A 57 -13.32 0.55 -0.83
C ALA A 57 -14.47 -0.45 -0.64
N CYS A 58 -14.39 -1.34 0.35
CA CYS A 58 -15.47 -2.24 0.75
C CYS A 58 -16.75 -1.48 1.14
N LEU A 59 -16.60 -0.44 1.95
CA LEU A 59 -17.69 0.37 2.49
C LEU A 59 -18.14 1.52 1.57
N ALA A 60 -17.43 1.74 0.46
CA ALA A 60 -17.73 2.78 -0.51
C ALA A 60 -19.08 2.56 -1.22
N GLU A 61 -19.64 3.66 -1.71
CA GLU A 61 -20.92 3.68 -2.40
C GLU A 61 -20.94 2.75 -3.62
N ARG A 62 -22.04 2.01 -3.83
CA ARG A 62 -22.25 1.15 -5.01
C ARG A 62 -22.39 2.01 -6.26
N ASN A 63 -21.27 2.41 -6.83
CA ASN A 63 -21.16 3.08 -8.12
C ASN A 63 -20.29 2.24 -9.07
N LYS A 64 -20.32 2.51 -10.39
CA LYS A 64 -19.46 1.83 -11.38
C LYS A 64 -17.97 1.87 -10.98
N TYR A 65 -17.55 2.96 -10.35
CA TYR A 65 -16.17 3.16 -9.85
C TYR A 65 -15.83 2.34 -8.60
N ARG A 66 -16.80 1.74 -7.90
CA ARG A 66 -16.55 0.91 -6.71
C ARG A 66 -15.76 -0.34 -7.07
N ILE A 67 -16.13 -1.00 -8.17
CA ILE A 67 -15.45 -2.22 -8.62
C ILE A 67 -14.00 -1.90 -9.00
N LEU A 68 -13.80 -0.78 -9.71
CA LEU A 68 -12.47 -0.30 -10.07
C LEU A 68 -11.61 0.02 -8.84
N LEU A 69 -12.17 0.76 -7.88
CA LEU A 69 -11.50 1.07 -6.61
C LEU A 69 -11.16 -0.19 -5.84
N PHE A 70 -12.08 -1.15 -5.78
CA PHE A 70 -11.89 -2.41 -5.08
C PHE A 70 -10.76 -3.25 -5.69
N ILE A 71 -10.74 -3.39 -7.02
CA ILE A 71 -9.66 -4.08 -7.74
C ILE A 71 -8.32 -3.37 -7.49
N CYS A 72 -8.30 -2.03 -7.56
CA CYS A 72 -7.10 -1.25 -7.34
C CYS A 72 -6.57 -1.40 -5.91
N SER A 73 -7.44 -1.36 -4.90
CA SER A 73 -7.07 -1.60 -3.51
C SER A 73 -6.53 -3.01 -3.29
N ILE A 74 -7.13 -4.05 -3.91
CA ILE A 74 -6.62 -5.42 -3.83
C ILE A 74 -5.23 -5.53 -4.46
N ALA A 75 -5.04 -4.97 -5.65
CA ALA A 75 -3.76 -4.99 -6.35
C ALA A 75 -2.67 -4.31 -5.51
N MET A 76 -2.98 -3.16 -4.91
CA MET A 76 -2.08 -2.43 -4.01
C MET A 76 -1.71 -3.24 -2.77
N LEU A 77 -2.68 -3.94 -2.17
CA LEU A 77 -2.46 -4.79 -1.00
C LEU A 77 -1.57 -5.99 -1.34
N LEU A 78 -1.75 -6.61 -2.52
CA LEU A 78 -0.89 -7.67 -3.01
C LEU A 78 0.55 -7.19 -3.23
N VAL A 79 0.73 -6.04 -3.88
CA VAL A 79 2.07 -5.45 -4.06
C VAL A 79 2.71 -5.14 -2.71
N SER A 80 1.93 -4.64 -1.76
CA SER A 80 2.39 -4.39 -0.39
C SER A 80 2.87 -5.63 0.34
N LEU A 81 2.12 -6.73 0.23
CA LEU A 81 2.49 -8.03 0.79
C LEU A 81 3.76 -8.57 0.14
N ILE A 82 3.89 -8.49 -1.18
CA ILE A 82 5.08 -8.95 -1.91
C ILE A 82 6.30 -8.14 -1.47
N LEU A 83 6.22 -6.81 -1.41
CA LEU A 83 7.32 -5.96 -0.95
C LEU A 83 7.69 -6.25 0.51
N THR A 84 6.71 -6.53 1.37
CA THR A 84 6.95 -6.94 2.76
C THR A 84 7.67 -8.27 2.83
N PHE A 85 7.25 -9.26 2.03
CA PHE A 85 7.91 -10.57 1.97
C PHE A 85 9.35 -10.47 1.45
N VAL A 86 9.56 -9.71 0.37
CA VAL A 86 10.90 -9.48 -0.20
C VAL A 86 11.77 -8.74 0.81
N GLY A 87 11.24 -7.74 1.51
CA GLY A 87 11.96 -7.05 2.57
C GLY A 87 12.35 -7.99 3.70
N VAL A 88 11.36 -8.66 4.32
CA VAL A 88 11.57 -9.50 5.51
C VAL A 88 12.42 -10.71 5.22
N TYR A 89 12.16 -11.44 4.14
CA TYR A 89 12.79 -12.74 3.89
C TYR A 89 13.85 -12.70 2.81
N GLY A 90 13.75 -11.79 1.82
CA GLY A 90 14.70 -11.69 0.72
C GLY A 90 16.04 -11.05 1.09
N PHE A 91 16.08 -10.28 2.18
CA PHE A 91 17.28 -9.61 2.68
C PHE A 91 17.68 -10.03 4.11
N GLN A 92 17.08 -11.13 4.62
CA GLN A 92 17.40 -11.69 5.93
C GLN A 92 18.64 -12.60 5.93
N GLU A 93 19.29 -12.82 4.79
CA GLU A 93 20.59 -13.50 4.74
C GLU A 93 21.74 -12.48 4.96
N PRO A 94 22.69 -12.78 5.86
CA PRO A 94 23.79 -11.88 6.24
C PRO A 94 24.83 -11.64 5.14
#